data_AF-A0A4Q3GJK2-F1
#
_entry.id   AF-A0A4Q3GJK2-F1
#
_cell.length_a   1.000
_cell.length_b   1.000
_cell.length_c   1.000
_cell.angle_alpha   90.00
_cell.angle_beta   90.00
_cell.angle_gamma   90.00
#
_symmetry.space_group_name_H-M   'P 1'
#
loop_
_entity.id
_entity.type
_entity.pdbx_description
1 polymer ?
#
loop_
_entity_poly.entity_id
_entity_poly.type
_entity_poly.pdbx_seq_one_letter_code
_entity_poly.pdbx_strand_id
1 'polypeptide(L)' 'MSISIEFCETRAEQAGDEARSASLENVRERALRSQAAWRAMADRAIGIAKAKAHKILETEQAQEREEAANAQRETSYGSQ' A
#
# COMPACT_ATOMS: atom_id res chain seq x y z
N MET A 1 1.68 14.85 -0.42
CA MET A 1 0.30 14.56 0.02
C MET A 1 0.05 13.07 -0.13
N SER A 2 -0.35 12.37 0.93
CA SER A 2 -0.71 10.94 0.85
C SER A 2 -2.23 10.83 0.78
N ILE A 3 -2.75 10.34 -0.34
CA ILE A 3 -4.16 9.97 -0.46
C ILE A 3 -4.31 8.55 0.09
N SER A 4 -5.32 8.30 0.93
CA SER A 4 -5.58 6.97 1.49
C SER A 4 -6.27 6.05 0.48
N ILE A 5 -6.09 4.74 0.65
CA ILE A 5 -6.73 3.70 -0.18
C ILE A 5 -8.25 3.86 -0.12
N GLU A 6 -8.82 3.94 1.09
CA GLU A 6 -10.25 4.17 1.35
C GLU A 6 -10.82 5.38 0.60
N PHE A 7 -10.08 6.48 0.55
CA PHE A 7 -10.51 7.67 -0.18
C PHE A 7 -10.54 7.44 -1.69
N CYS A 8 -9.50 6.80 -2.23
CA CYS A 8 -9.48 6.43 -3.64
C CYS A 8 -10.61 5.46 -4.01
N GLU A 9 -10.88 4.47 -3.16
CA GLU A 9 -11.95 3.50 -3.38
C GLU A 9 -13.33 4.18 -3.35
N THR A 10 -13.59 5.00 -2.33
CA THR A 10 -14.84 5.79 -2.24
C THR A 10 -15.05 6.64 -3.50
N ARG A 11 -14.00 7.29 -4.00
CA ARG A 11 -14.07 8.10 -5.22
C ARG A 11 -14.27 7.26 -6.48
N ALA A 12 -13.67 6.08 -6.55
CA ALA A 12 -13.88 5.14 -7.65
C ALA A 12 -15.31 4.61 -7.69
N GLU A 13 -15.92 4.36 -6.53
CA GLU A 13 -17.31 3.94 -6.40
C GLU A 13 -18.26 5.05 -6.86
N GLN A 14 -18.10 6.27 -6.33
CA GLN A 14 -18.88 7.44 -6.72
C GLN A 14 -18.86 7.70 -8.23
N ALA A 15 -17.66 7.64 -8.84
CA ALA A 15 -17.52 7.80 -10.29
C ALA A 15 -18.17 6.64 -11.06
N GLY A 16 -18.18 5.44 -10.51
CA GLY A 16 -18.91 4.30 -11.05
C GLY A 16 -20.43 4.48 -11.00
N ASP A 17 -20.96 5.04 -9.91
CA ASP A 17 -22.38 5.38 -9.78
C ASP A 17 -22.80 6.49 -10.75
N GLU A 18 -21.95 7.51 -10.93
CA GLU A 18 -22.16 8.55 -11.94
C GLU A 18 -22.22 7.93 -13.35
N ALA A 19 -21.29 7.03 -13.69
CA ALA A 19 -21.30 6.34 -14.98
C ALA A 19 -22.55 5.46 -15.19
N ARG A 20 -23.05 4.82 -14.13
CA ARG A 20 -24.26 4.00 -14.19
C ARG A 20 -25.53 4.81 -14.39
N SER A 21 -25.61 6.00 -13.78
CA SER A 21 -26.77 6.89 -13.82
C SER A 21 -26.74 7.87 -15.00
N ALA A 22 -25.61 8.02 -15.68
CA ALA A 22 -25.47 8.90 -16.83
C ALA A 22 -26.38 8.50 -18.00
N SER A 23 -27.18 9.44 -18.47
CA SER A 23 -28.04 9.30 -19.65
C SER A 23 -27.34 9.68 -20.96
N LEU A 24 -26.20 10.38 -20.88
CA LEU A 24 -25.39 10.78 -22.01
C LEU A 24 -24.08 9.98 -22.04
N GLU A 25 -23.72 9.45 -23.20
CA GLU A 25 -22.54 8.61 -23.36
C GLU A 25 -21.24 9.37 -23.01
N ASN A 26 -21.13 10.64 -23.41
CA ASN A 26 -19.96 11.46 -23.10
C ASN A 26 -19.75 11.66 -21.59
N VAL A 27 -20.83 11.75 -20.81
CA VAL A 27 -20.79 11.82 -19.34
C VAL A 27 -20.39 10.47 -18.77
N ARG A 28 -21.00 9.38 -19.26
CA ARG A 28 -20.66 8.01 -18.87
C ARG A 28 -19.17 7.73 -19.07
N GLU A 29 -18.63 7.99 -20.25
CA GLU A 29 -17.21 7.77 -20.54
C GLU A 29 -16.29 8.59 -19.65
N ARG A 30 -16.61 9.87 -19.42
CA ARG A 30 -15.84 10.73 -18.51
C ARG A 30 -15.85 10.16 -17.08
N ALA A 31 -17.00 9.71 -16.60
CA ALA A 31 -17.14 9.11 -15.28
C ALA A 31 -16.35 7.80 -15.17
N LEU A 32 -16.38 6.95 -16.20
CA LEU A 32 -15.56 5.72 -16.26
C LEU A 32 -14.05 6.02 -16.26
N ARG A 33 -13.60 7.05 -16.99
CA ARG A 33 -12.19 7.47 -16.95
C ARG A 33 -11.78 7.95 -15.56
N SER A 34 -12.65 8.71 -14.88
CA SER A 34 -12.43 9.13 -13.50
C SER A 34 -12.35 7.93 -12.55
N GLN A 35 -13.29 6.98 -12.67
CA GLN A 35 -13.27 5.74 -11.88
C GLN A 35 -11.96 4.98 -12.07
N ALA A 36 -11.51 4.80 -13.32
CA ALA A 36 -10.27 4.11 -13.63
C ALA A 36 -9.05 4.82 -13.01
N ALA A 37 -9.01 6.16 -13.06
CA ALA A 37 -7.94 6.94 -12.44
C ALA A 37 -7.91 6.77 -10.90
N TRP A 38 -9.08 6.75 -10.25
CA TRP A 38 -9.19 6.52 -8.81
C TRP A 38 -8.75 5.11 -8.41
N ARG A 39 -9.16 4.09 -9.16
CA ARG A 39 -8.69 2.70 -8.94
C ARG A 39 -7.17 2.58 -9.08
N ALA A 40 -6.60 3.16 -10.14
CA ALA A 40 -5.15 3.16 -10.33
C ALA A 40 -4.39 3.91 -9.21
N MET A 41 -5.02 4.90 -8.55
CA MET A 41 -4.43 5.53 -7.37
C MET A 41 -4.53 4.63 -6.13
N ALA A 42 -5.65 3.93 -5.92
CA ALA A 42 -5.79 2.94 -4.84
C ALA A 42 -4.74 1.83 -4.97
N ASP A 43 -4.57 1.27 -6.17
CA ASP A 43 -3.59 0.21 -6.44
C ASP A 43 -2.16 0.65 -6.12
N ARG A 44 -1.82 1.89 -6.48
CA ARG A 44 -0.51 2.48 -6.14
C ARG A 44 -0.34 2.66 -4.64
N ALA A 45 -1.36 3.14 -3.94
CA ALA A 45 -1.33 3.30 -2.49
C ALA A 45 -1.17 1.93 -1.78
N ILE A 46 -1.86 0.90 -2.25
CA ILE A 46 -1.70 -0.50 -1.79
C ILE A 46 -0.27 -0.98 -2.02
N GLY A 47 0.28 -0.77 -3.21
CA GLY A 47 1.65 -1.15 -3.55
C GLY A 47 2.69 -0.52 -2.62
N ILE A 48 2.55 0.78 -2.34
CA ILE A 48 3.41 1.51 -1.40
C ILE A 48 3.27 0.95 0.03
N ALA A 49 2.04 0.71 0.48
CA ALA A 49 1.78 0.14 1.82
C ALA A 49 2.43 -1.25 1.97
N LYS A 50 2.30 -2.11 0.96
CA LYS A 50 2.93 -3.43 0.92
C LYS A 50 4.45 -3.34 0.94
N ALA A 51 5.05 -2.48 0.11
CA ALA A 51 6.50 -2.28 0.08
C ALA A 51 7.03 -1.79 1.43
N LYS A 52 6.30 -0.89 2.09
CA LYS A 52 6.65 -0.42 3.44
C LYS A 52 6.57 -1.56 4.47
N ALA A 53 5.51 -2.37 4.44
CA ALA A 53 5.37 -3.51 5.34
C ALA A 53 6.50 -4.54 5.14
N HIS A 54 6.84 -4.85 3.89
CA HIS A 54 7.95 -5.75 3.58
C HIS A 54 9.27 -5.22 4.15
N LYS A 55 9.56 -3.93 3.94
CA LYS A 55 10.78 -3.31 4.45
C LYS A 55 10.88 -3.37 5.98
N ILE A 56 9.77 -3.16 6.69
CA ILE A 56 9.73 -3.27 8.15
C ILE A 56 10.09 -4.69 8.59
N LEU A 57 9.45 -5.70 7.99
CA LEU A 57 9.74 -7.11 8.30
C LEU A 57 11.19 -7.48 8.00
N GLU A 58 11.76 -7.02 6.88
CA GLU A 58 13.16 -7.25 6.55
C GLU A 58 14.11 -6.63 7.57
N THR A 59 13.80 -5.41 8.03
CA THR A 59 14.61 -4.73 9.05
C THR A 59 14.51 -5.43 10.40
N GLU A 60 13.32 -5.85 10.83
CA GLU A 60 13.11 -6.58 12.08
C GLU A 60 13.90 -7.90 12.07
N GLN A 61 13.80 -8.68 10.98
CA GLN A 61 14.57 -9.91 10.83
C GLN A 61 16.09 -9.66 10.80
N ALA A 62 16.54 -8.55 10.22
CA ALA A 62 17.96 -8.20 10.22
C ALA A 62 18.44 -7.87 11.63
N GLN A 63 17.64 -7.13 12.40
CA GLN A 63 17.92 -6.81 13.79
C GLN A 63 17.97 -8.07 14.66
N GLU A 64 16.98 -8.97 14.53
CA GLU A 64 16.96 -10.24 15.25
C GLU A 64 18.20 -11.11 14.93
N ARG A 65 18.63 -11.16 13.67
CA ARG A 65 19.84 -11.87 13.25
C ARG A 65 21.10 -11.24 13.85
N GLU A 66 21.17 -9.92 13.87
CA GLU A 66 22.29 -9.18 14.46
C GLU A 66 22.37 -9.38 15.98
N GLU A 67 21.23 -9.28 16.67
CA GLU A 67 21.11 -9.52 18.11
C GLU A 67 21.48 -10.96 18.46
N ALA A 68 20.99 -11.95 17.72
CA ALA A 68 21.37 -13.36 17.91
C ALA A 68 22.87 -13.59 17.69
N ALA A 69 23.46 -12.96 16.66
CA ALA A 69 24.90 -13.05 16.42
C ALA A 69 25.71 -12.36 17.53
N ASN A 70 25.23 -11.25 18.08
CA ASN A 70 25.89 -10.57 19.19
C ASN A 70 25.80 -11.39 20.49
N ALA A 71 24.62 -11.94 20.81
CA ALA A 71 24.43 -12.79 21.99
C ALA A 71 25.33 -14.05 21.95
N GLN A 72 25.52 -14.64 20.77
CA GLN A 72 26.47 -15.75 20.57
C GLN A 72 27.92 -15.33 20.83
N ARG A 73 28.33 -14.14 20.38
CA ARG A 73 29.67 -13.59 20.64
C ARG A 73 29.91 -13.33 22.12
N GLU A 74 28.94 -12.72 22.81
CA GLU A 74 29.01 -12.43 24.24
C GLU A 74 29.10 -13.72 25.07
N THR A 75 28.32 -14.74 24.72
CA THR A 75 28.38 -16.07 25.37
C THR A 75 29.75 -16.74 25.17
N SER A 76 30.36 -16.58 23.99
CA SER A 76 31.70 -17.11 23.70
C SER A 76 32.83 -16.39 24.45
N TYR A 77 32.67 -15.09 24.75
CA TYR A 77 33.66 -14.31 25.49
C TYR A 77 33.58 -14.50 27.02
N GLY A 78 32.39 -14.83 27.55
CA GLY A 78 32.18 -15.04 29.00
C GLY A 78 32.59 -16.42 29.53
N SER A 79 33.11 -17.32 28.69
CA SER A 79 33.49 -18.70 29.05
C SER A 79 35.02 -18.92 29.14
N GLN A 80 35.84 -17.86 29.09
CA GLN A 80 37.28 -17.89 29.40
C GLN A 80 37.56 -17.35 30.80
#